data_AF-A0A099ZIV4-F1
#
_entry.id   AF-A0A099ZIV4-F1
#
_cell.length_a   1.000
_cell.length_b   1.000
_cell.length_c   1.000
_cell.angle_alpha   90.00
_cell.angle_beta   90.00
_cell.angle_gamma   90.00
#
_symmetry.space_group_name_H-M   'P 1'
#
loop_
_entity.id
_entity.type
_entity.pdbx_description
1 polymer ?
#
loop_
_entity_poly.entity_id
_entity_poly.type
_entity_poly.pdbx_seq_one_letter_code
_entity_poly.pdbx_strand_id
1 'polypeptide(L)'
;FQGKDKFHKSVRFAQFYYIDTFILLCCGAEFHLLSFYLDTVKDDLKRYKQRSVCKLIQKFPMASTVEITSLSTVNDFYSYIVLTAGSNRALEVFDLNAGCSSAVIPEVHSRSVHQICQNK
;
A
#
# COMPACT_ATOMS: atom_id res chain seq x y z
N PHE A 1 -0.61 -16.45 -7.47
CA PHE A 1 -1.45 -15.42 -8.11
C PHE A 1 -2.39 -16.08 -9.13
N GLN A 2 -3.58 -16.46 -8.69
CA GLN A 2 -4.78 -16.81 -9.49
C GLN A 2 -5.94 -16.22 -8.68
N GLY A 3 -6.89 -15.41 -9.15
CA GLY A 3 -7.30 -14.97 -10.47
C GLY A 3 -8.82 -14.80 -10.40
N LYS A 4 -9.33 -13.56 -10.22
CA LYS A 4 -10.63 -13.04 -10.73
C LYS A 4 -11.03 -11.63 -10.24
N ASP A 5 -10.30 -11.03 -9.31
CA ASP A 5 -10.37 -9.58 -9.03
C ASP A 5 -9.02 -8.95 -9.38
N LYS A 6 -8.79 -8.71 -10.67
CA LYS A 6 -7.59 -7.98 -11.10
C LYS A 6 -7.75 -6.51 -10.70
N PHE A 7 -6.67 -5.91 -10.18
CA PHE A 7 -6.59 -4.47 -9.98
C PHE A 7 -7.17 -3.74 -11.20
N HIS A 8 -8.17 -2.88 -10.99
CA HIS A 8 -8.86 -2.19 -12.08
C HIS A 8 -7.94 -1.22 -12.84
N LYS A 9 -6.83 -0.81 -12.21
CA LYS A 9 -5.76 0.01 -12.78
C LYS A 9 -4.42 -0.70 -12.56
N SER A 10 -3.38 -0.26 -13.25
CA SER A 10 -2.03 -0.76 -13.02
C SER A 10 -1.56 -0.46 -11.59
N VAL A 11 -0.82 -1.39 -11.01
CA VAL A 11 -0.13 -1.17 -9.73
C VAL A 11 1.02 -0.20 -9.98
N ARG A 12 1.06 0.90 -9.20
CA ARG A 12 2.05 1.97 -9.35
C ARG A 12 3.19 1.84 -8.34
N PHE A 13 2.85 1.47 -7.12
CA PHE A 13 3.81 1.31 -6.03
C PHE A 13 3.54 0.00 -5.30
N ALA A 14 4.62 -0.62 -4.85
CA ALA A 14 4.59 -1.79 -3.99
C ALA A 14 5.71 -1.64 -2.96
N GLN A 15 5.40 -1.76 -1.67
CA GLN A 15 6.42 -1.75 -0.62
C GLN A 15 6.02 -2.60 0.57
N PHE A 16 7.02 -3.06 1.32
CA PHE A 16 6.80 -3.72 2.60
C PHE A 16 6.39 -2.71 3.67
N TYR A 17 5.61 -3.19 4.62
CA TYR A 17 5.05 -2.40 5.69
C TYR A 17 4.98 -3.22 6.98
N TYR A 18 5.14 -2.52 8.11
CA TYR A 18 5.04 -3.08 9.45
C TYR A 18 6.06 -4.20 9.72
N ILE A 19 7.34 -3.88 9.54
CA ILE A 19 8.46 -4.81 9.73
C ILE A 19 8.30 -6.04 8.83
N ASP A 20 8.08 -5.79 7.53
CA ASP A 20 7.91 -6.82 6.49
C ASP A 20 6.75 -7.80 6.75
N THR A 21 5.79 -7.46 7.61
CA THR A 21 4.63 -8.31 7.91
C THR A 21 3.55 -8.20 6.82
N PHE A 22 3.47 -7.05 6.16
CA PHE A 22 2.48 -6.76 5.13
C PHE A 22 3.13 -6.15 3.88
N ILE A 23 2.37 -6.16 2.78
CA ILE A 23 2.69 -5.45 1.55
C ILE A 23 1.61 -4.39 1.32
N LEU A 24 2.03 -3.16 1.06
CA LEU A 24 1.17 -2.10 0.55
C LEU A 24 1.29 -2.02 -0.96
N LEU A 25 0.16 -2.09 -1.67
CA LEU A 25 0.09 -1.91 -3.12
C LEU A 25 -0.78 -0.72 -3.46
N CYS A 26 -0.28 0.19 -4.29
CA CYS A 26 -1.02 1.35 -4.73
C CYS A 26 -1.56 1.15 -6.16
N CYS A 27 -2.86 1.37 -6.36
CA CYS A 27 -3.53 1.19 -7.64
C CYS A 27 -4.64 2.25 -7.82
N GLY A 28 -4.44 3.20 -8.74
CA GLY A 28 -5.42 4.26 -8.94
C GLY A 28 -5.55 5.16 -7.73
N ALA A 29 -6.79 5.43 -7.32
CA ALA A 29 -7.12 6.30 -6.18
C ALA A 29 -7.14 5.55 -4.83
N GLU A 30 -6.64 4.31 -4.77
CA GLU A 30 -6.63 3.51 -3.55
C GLU A 30 -5.30 2.76 -3.38
N PHE A 31 -4.96 2.45 -2.13
CA PHE A 31 -3.92 1.49 -1.81
C PHE A 31 -4.49 0.31 -1.02
N HIS A 32 -3.86 -0.84 -1.15
CA HIS A 32 -4.32 -2.13 -0.64
C HIS A 32 -3.29 -2.64 0.36
N LEU A 33 -3.76 -3.04 1.54
CA LEU A 33 -2.97 -3.75 2.54
C LEU A 33 -3.12 -5.25 2.32
N LEU A 34 -2.01 -5.93 2.07
CA LEU A 34 -1.95 -7.36 1.83
C LEU A 34 -1.15 -8.06 2.92
N SER A 35 -1.69 -9.15 3.46
CA SER A 35 -0.88 -10.11 4.20
C SER A 35 -0.25 -11.09 3.23
N PHE A 36 0.96 -11.54 3.54
CA PHE A 36 1.61 -12.57 2.75
C PHE A 36 2.30 -13.59 3.66
N TYR A 37 2.30 -14.83 3.21
CA TYR A 37 3.02 -15.94 3.80
C TYR A 37 3.92 -16.52 2.71
N LEU A 38 5.23 -16.54 2.96
CA LEU A 38 6.19 -17.20 2.09
C LEU A 38 6.54 -18.54 2.69
N ASP A 39 6.26 -19.61 1.96
CA ASP A 39 6.76 -20.93 2.34
C ASP A 39 8.27 -20.97 2.06
N THR A 40 9.07 -21.06 3.12
CA THR A 40 10.53 -21.17 3.05
C THR A 40 11.01 -22.63 3.05
N VAL A 41 10.08 -23.60 3.13
CA VAL A 41 10.41 -25.03 3.13
C VAL A 41 10.96 -25.44 1.76
N LYS A 42 12.23 -25.88 1.75
CA LYS A 42 12.87 -26.51 0.60
C LYS A 42 12.58 -28.01 0.60
N ASP A 43 11.44 -28.39 0.04
CA ASP A 43 11.14 -29.77 -0.34
C ASP A 43 11.17 -29.87 -1.87
N ASP A 44 12.31 -30.29 -2.42
CA ASP A 44 12.55 -30.34 -3.86
C ASP A 44 11.59 -31.32 -4.58
N LEU A 45 11.09 -32.35 -3.88
CA LEU A 45 10.10 -33.29 -4.40
C LEU A 45 8.69 -32.69 -4.48
N LYS A 46 8.35 -31.73 -3.61
CA LYS A 46 7.01 -31.12 -3.53
C LYS A 46 6.97 -29.64 -3.92
N ARG A 47 8.02 -29.13 -4.56
CA ARG A 47 8.13 -27.72 -5.00
C ARG A 47 6.96 -27.24 -5.89
N TYR A 48 6.27 -28.15 -6.57
CA TYR A 48 5.08 -27.84 -7.36
C TYR A 48 3.89 -27.37 -6.51
N LYS A 49 3.87 -27.65 -5.19
CA LYS A 49 2.79 -27.21 -4.30
C LYS A 49 3.00 -25.74 -3.93
N GLN A 50 2.23 -24.84 -4.53
CA GLN A 50 2.22 -23.43 -4.14
C GLN A 50 1.58 -23.30 -2.74
N ARG A 51 2.43 -23.11 -1.72
CA ARG A 51 2.01 -22.89 -0.33
C ARG A 51 2.12 -21.44 0.13
N SER A 52 2.82 -20.60 -0.63
CA SER A 52 2.84 -19.17 -0.40
C SER A 52 1.48 -18.57 -0.72
N VAL A 53 0.96 -17.78 0.22
CA VAL A 53 -0.36 -17.16 0.16
C VAL A 53 -0.20 -15.65 0.23
N CYS A 54 -1.02 -14.92 -0.52
CA CYS A 54 -1.16 -13.48 -0.40
C CYS A 54 -2.66 -13.17 -0.31
N LYS A 55 -3.09 -12.45 0.72
CA LYS A 55 -4.50 -12.11 0.97
C LYS A 55 -4.67 -10.62 1.12
N LEU A 56 -5.66 -10.08 0.42
CA LEU A 56 -6.14 -8.72 0.65
C LEU A 56 -6.77 -8.63 2.04
N ILE A 57 -6.24 -7.73 2.86
CA ILE A 57 -6.77 -7.42 4.19
C ILE A 57 -7.76 -6.27 4.08
N GLN A 58 -7.33 -5.16 3.49
CA GLN A 58 -8.16 -3.96 3.41
C GLN A 58 -7.72 -3.06 2.24
N LYS A 59 -8.66 -2.24 1.76
CA LYS A 59 -8.41 -1.18 0.77
C LYS A 59 -8.67 0.18 1.39
N PHE A 60 -7.87 1.16 0.99
CA PHE A 60 -7.91 2.53 1.50
C PHE A 60 -8.02 3.48 0.31
N PRO A 61 -9.22 4.01 0.03
CA PRO A 61 -9.39 5.02 -0.99
C PRO A 61 -8.89 6.38 -0.48
N MET A 62 -8.18 7.11 -1.33
CA MET A 62 -7.83 8.52 -1.12
C MET A 62 -8.96 9.41 -1.64
N ALA A 63 -9.35 10.41 -0.85
CA ALA A 63 -10.48 11.26 -1.16
C ALA A 63 -10.22 12.16 -2.38
N SER A 64 -11.21 12.28 -3.27
CA SER A 64 -11.24 13.25 -4.37
C SER A 64 -9.99 13.27 -5.28
N THR A 65 -9.32 12.13 -5.45
CA THR A 65 -8.19 11.97 -6.39
C THR A 65 -8.53 10.95 -7.48
N VAL A 66 -7.94 11.12 -8.66
CA VAL A 66 -8.03 10.12 -9.75
C VAL A 66 -6.97 9.04 -9.56
N GLU A 67 -5.82 9.43 -9.02
CA GLU A 67 -4.68 8.58 -8.75
C GLU A 67 -3.86 9.04 -7.54
N ILE A 68 -3.37 8.07 -6.77
CA ILE A 68 -2.30 8.27 -5.80
C ILE A 68 -0.99 8.28 -6.60
N THR A 69 -0.22 9.34 -6.40
CA THR A 69 1.00 9.64 -7.13
C THR A 69 2.25 9.43 -6.29
N SER A 70 2.11 9.32 -4.96
CA SER A 70 3.18 8.90 -4.07
C SER A 70 2.62 8.31 -2.77
N LEU A 71 3.35 7.36 -2.18
CA LEU A 71 2.97 6.70 -0.93
C LEU A 71 4.24 6.50 -0.09
N SER A 72 4.19 6.87 1.18
CA SER A 72 5.32 6.74 2.10
C SER A 72 4.89 6.09 3.42
N THR A 73 5.72 5.14 3.86
CA THR A 73 5.58 4.44 5.14
C THR A 73 6.94 4.28 5.81
N VAL A 74 6.95 4.21 7.13
CA VAL A 74 8.11 3.74 7.90
C VAL A 74 7.97 2.24 8.13
N ASN A 75 9.03 1.49 7.84
CA ASN A 75 9.07 0.03 8.00
C ASN A 75 10.12 -0.43 9.03
N ASP A 76 10.84 0.50 9.66
CA ASP A 76 11.92 0.20 10.61
C ASP A 76 11.40 -0.03 12.04
N PHE A 77 10.12 0.30 12.31
CA PHE A 77 9.40 0.05 13.56
C PHE A 77 7.88 -0.10 13.30
N TYR A 78 7.11 -0.42 14.34
CA TYR A 78 5.65 -0.53 14.29
C TYR A 78 4.95 0.84 14.16
N SER A 79 5.04 1.43 12.97
CA SER A 79 4.25 2.63 12.61
C SER A 79 2.92 2.20 12.00
N TYR A 80 1.83 2.81 12.45
CA TYR A 80 0.50 2.63 11.84
C TYR A 80 0.18 3.69 10.78
N ILE A 81 1.08 4.66 10.58
CA ILE A 81 0.84 5.84 9.77
C ILE A 81 1.31 5.61 8.34
N VAL A 82 0.38 5.77 7.39
CA VAL A 82 0.67 5.79 5.95
C VAL A 82 0.36 7.18 5.41
N LEU A 83 1.33 7.77 4.71
CA LEU A 83 1.14 9.01 3.97
C LEU A 83 0.89 8.69 2.50
N THR A 84 -0.12 9.32 1.92
CA THR A 84 -0.38 9.28 0.49
C THR A 84 -0.44 10.69 -0.07
N ALA A 85 -0.06 10.85 -1.32
CA ALA A 85 -0.29 12.07 -2.07
C ALA A 85 -0.91 11.74 -3.42
N GLY A 86 -1.79 12.63 -3.90
CA GLY A 86 -2.61 12.38 -5.08
C GLY A 86 -2.44 13.41 -6.19
N SER A 87 -2.98 13.06 -7.35
CA SER A 87 -3.15 13.96 -8.51
C SER A 87 -3.92 15.25 -8.19
N ASN A 88 -4.72 15.24 -7.13
CA ASN A 88 -5.46 16.38 -6.60
C ASN A 88 -4.61 17.32 -5.74
N ARG A 89 -3.28 17.12 -5.66
CA ARG A 89 -2.34 17.95 -4.90
C ARG A 89 -2.55 17.90 -3.38
N ALA A 90 -3.32 16.94 -2.89
CA ALA A 90 -3.51 16.73 -1.47
C ALA A 90 -2.53 15.68 -0.93
N LEU A 91 -2.20 15.80 0.35
CA LEU A 91 -1.59 14.76 1.16
C LEU A 91 -2.67 14.23 2.12
N GLU A 92 -2.83 12.92 2.18
CA GLU A 92 -3.78 12.27 3.09
C GLU A 92 -3.04 11.29 4.01
N VAL A 93 -3.30 11.41 5.31
CA VAL A 93 -2.72 10.63 6.39
C VAL A 93 -3.71 9.55 6.78
N PHE A 94 -3.29 8.29 6.69
CA PHE A 94 -4.08 7.14 7.11
C PHE A 94 -3.51 6.54 8.39
N ASP A 95 -4.39 6.26 9.34
CA ASP A 95 -4.09 5.42 10.50
C ASP A 95 -4.61 4.01 10.20
N LEU A 96 -3.69 3.08 9.95
CA LEU A 96 -4.02 1.69 9.64
C LEU A 96 -4.46 0.88 10.86
N ASN A 97 -4.22 1.34 12.09
CA ASN A 97 -4.80 0.74 13.28
C ASN A 97 -6.28 1.11 13.43
N ALA A 98 -6.63 2.36 13.14
CA ALA A 98 -8.02 2.82 13.09
C ALA A 98 -8.75 2.37 11.80
N GLY A 99 -7.99 2.04 10.75
CA GLY A 99 -8.52 1.61 9.47
C GLY A 99 -9.17 2.75 8.67
N CYS A 100 -8.78 4.01 8.91
CA CYS A 100 -9.40 5.18 8.28
C CYS A 100 -8.40 6.30 7.96
N SER A 101 -8.87 7.29 7.19
CA SER A 101 -8.17 8.56 7.00
C SER A 101 -8.26 9.39 8.27
N SER A 102 -7.12 9.86 8.77
CA SER A 102 -7.01 10.66 9.99
C SER A 102 -6.87 12.16 9.70
N ALA A 103 -6.31 12.54 8.55
CA ALA A 103 -6.13 13.95 8.18
C ALA A 103 -5.92 14.13 6.67
N VAL A 104 -6.38 15.25 6.13
CA VAL A 104 -6.13 15.67 4.75
C VAL A 104 -5.52 17.07 4.76
N ILE A 105 -4.41 17.23 4.05
CA ILE A 105 -3.74 18.51 3.82
C ILE A 105 -3.88 18.82 2.32
N PRO A 106 -4.77 19.75 1.92
CA PRO A 106 -4.93 20.10 0.51
C PRO A 106 -3.77 20.97 0.03
N GLU A 107 -3.58 21.03 -1.29
CA GLU A 107 -2.66 21.96 -1.96
C GLU A 107 -1.21 21.96 -1.42
N VAL A 108 -0.69 20.78 -1.05
CA VAL A 108 0.70 20.66 -0.54
C VAL A 108 1.76 20.98 -1.59
N HIS A 109 1.36 21.09 -2.86
CA HIS A 109 2.24 21.45 -3.96
C HIS A 109 1.43 22.15 -5.06
N SER A 110 2.09 23.01 -5.86
CA SER A 110 1.45 23.77 -6.95
C SER A 110 0.98 22.92 -8.14
N ARG A 111 1.49 21.68 -8.21
CA ARG A 111 1.19 20.65 -9.22
C ARG A 111 1.01 19.32 -8.53
N SER A 112 0.51 18.34 -9.28
CA SER A 112 0.45 16.94 -8.84
C SER A 112 1.74 16.53 -8.12
N VAL A 113 1.60 15.98 -6.92
CA VAL A 113 2.73 15.64 -6.06
C VAL A 113 3.49 14.48 -6.69
N HIS A 114 4.79 14.64 -6.90
CA HIS A 114 5.60 13.58 -7.51
C HIS A 114 6.09 12.56 -6.48
N GLN A 115 6.54 13.05 -5.31
CA GLN A 115 7.14 12.22 -4.28
C GLN A 115 6.93 12.84 -2.90
N ILE A 116 6.70 11.97 -1.91
CA ILE A 116 6.75 12.29 -0.48
C ILE A 116 7.64 11.26 0.23
N CYS A 117 8.17 11.64 1.39
CA CYS A 117 8.88 10.74 2.30
C CYS A 117 8.55 11.08 3.76
N GLN A 118 8.54 10.07 4.62
CA GLN A 118 8.55 10.24 6.06
C GLN A 118 9.99 10.35 6.56
N ASN A 119 10.21 11.25 7.52
CA ASN A 119 11.47 11.28 8.28
C ASN A 119 11.59 9.97 9.08
N LYS A 120 12.82 9.47 9.18
CA LYS A 120 13.19 8.26 9.90
C LYS A 120 13.97 8.59 11.16
#